data_AF-A0A3N5F5E1-F1
#
_entry.id   AF-A0A3N5F5E1-F1
#
_cell.length_a   1.000
_cell.length_b   1.000
_cell.length_c   1.000
_cell.angle_alpha   90.00
_cell.angle_beta   90.00
_cell.angle_gamma   90.00
#
_symmetry.space_group_name_H-M   'P 1'
#
loop_
_entity.id
_entity.type
_entity.pdbx_description
1 polymer ?
#
loop_
_entity_poly.entity_id
_entity_poly.type
_entity_poly.pdbx_seq_one_letter_code
_entity_poly.pdbx_strand_id
1 'polypeptide(L)'
;MGQKQDARTLYTINCPCGAAVSLDARGFGKPIVCRKCGGSFTVGWTKSPYSGKSSAVAVPLAKKQAAATPFILVCACGYRRPAGTAEATGHNRCPGCGKVMIVEKPATPKRDNGTKRVSLPTTSRTPTPAPLPAVPASSVAGSDVRVIRIDAGTQTVECVCGEKILVLNQSIGQVMSCPGCSRKLKVDRRESSSSTWPRVSLPGSKTPTPTPGLFCRCGQGVDIAQAMTSKGAVCSACGETITMEKVRTSNKNTIVRPRFGPKPPPPAAPPPPKAAAPLPEAIELPTAEFTEPMSAPYAPRDLSNQAVFCPCGEALMVGPDDVGKNIQCPTCLILIAVDRIRDMSGNSVLRVRSIGKMDEGDTWSLSDFK
;
A
#
# COMPACT_ATOMS: atom_id res chain seq x y z
N MET A 1 -6.50 -33.36 47.86
CA MET A 1 -7.36 -33.38 46.65
C MET A 1 -6.66 -32.56 45.58
N GLY A 2 -5.96 -33.19 44.65
CA GLY A 2 -5.27 -32.48 43.56
C GLY A 2 -6.23 -32.22 42.40
N GLN A 3 -6.40 -30.95 42.02
CA GLN A 3 -7.14 -30.61 40.80
C GLN A 3 -6.40 -31.21 39.60
N LYS A 4 -7.04 -32.18 38.94
CA LYS A 4 -6.60 -32.73 37.66
C LYS A 4 -6.57 -31.57 36.68
N GLN A 5 -5.38 -31.18 36.21
CA GLN A 5 -5.26 -30.13 35.20
C GLN A 5 -5.91 -30.64 33.91
N ASP A 6 -7.00 -30.00 33.49
CA ASP A 6 -7.63 -30.30 32.21
C ASP A 6 -6.60 -30.18 31.09
N ALA A 7 -6.47 -31.26 30.33
CA ALA A 7 -5.57 -31.34 29.19
C ALA A 7 -5.95 -30.25 28.19
N ARG A 8 -5.10 -29.22 28.08
CA ARG A 8 -5.36 -28.08 27.19
C ARG A 8 -5.20 -28.52 25.75
N THR A 9 -6.24 -28.31 24.95
CA THR A 9 -6.21 -28.56 23.51
C THR A 9 -5.22 -27.59 22.85
N LEU A 10 -4.13 -28.13 22.30
CA LEU A 10 -3.15 -27.38 21.52
C LEU A 10 -3.52 -27.45 20.04
N TYR A 11 -3.48 -26.31 19.36
CA TYR A 11 -3.73 -26.18 17.93
C TYR A 11 -2.40 -25.99 17.20
N THR A 12 -2.17 -26.78 16.15
CA THR A 12 -0.99 -26.65 15.28
C THR A 12 -1.38 -25.81 14.06
N ILE A 13 -0.71 -24.68 13.89
CA ILE A 13 -0.99 -23.71 12.83
C ILE A 13 0.29 -23.42 12.06
N ASN A 14 0.19 -23.35 10.74
CA ASN A 14 1.34 -23.07 9.87
C ASN A 14 1.51 -21.55 9.71
N CYS A 15 2.67 -21.04 10.10
CA CYS A 15 3.13 -19.71 9.74
C CYS A 15 3.17 -19.56 8.20
N PRO A 16 2.98 -18.35 7.64
CA PRO A 16 3.13 -18.10 6.20
C PRO A 16 4.48 -18.54 5.61
N CYS A 17 5.54 -18.66 6.42
CA CYS A 17 6.84 -19.19 5.97
C CYS A 17 6.92 -20.73 5.96
N GLY A 18 5.82 -21.44 6.23
CA GLY A 18 5.74 -22.90 6.31
C GLY A 18 6.16 -23.51 7.65
N ALA A 19 6.52 -22.72 8.66
CA ALA A 19 6.85 -23.25 9.99
C ALA A 19 5.59 -23.57 10.79
N ALA A 20 5.50 -24.76 11.40
CA ALA A 20 4.41 -25.10 12.31
C ALA A 20 4.61 -24.45 13.69
N VAL A 21 3.54 -23.91 14.25
CA VAL A 21 3.50 -23.32 15.59
C VAL A 21 2.33 -23.94 16.34
N SER A 22 2.59 -24.51 17.51
CA SER A 22 1.56 -25.01 18.42
C SER A 22 1.17 -23.92 19.41
N LEU A 23 -0.13 -23.62 19.52
CA LEU A 23 -0.66 -22.62 20.43
C LEU A 23 -2.01 -23.00 21.03
N ASP A 24 -2.26 -22.52 22.24
CA ASP A 24 -3.54 -22.63 22.94
C ASP A 24 -4.58 -21.70 22.28
N ALA A 25 -5.87 -22.07 22.32
CA ALA A 25 -6.98 -21.23 21.85
C ALA A 25 -6.94 -19.80 22.42
N ARG A 26 -6.41 -19.58 23.63
CA ARG A 26 -6.25 -18.25 24.24
C ARG A 26 -5.25 -17.34 23.52
N GLY A 27 -4.42 -17.90 22.64
CA GLY A 27 -3.50 -17.16 21.77
C GLY A 27 -4.15 -16.59 20.51
N PHE A 28 -5.39 -16.99 20.21
CA PHE A 28 -6.08 -16.56 18.99
C PHE A 28 -6.41 -15.07 19.07
N GLY A 29 -6.30 -14.37 17.94
CA GLY A 29 -6.44 -12.91 17.87
C GLY A 29 -5.26 -12.09 18.43
N LYS A 30 -4.28 -12.71 19.10
CA LYS A 30 -3.06 -12.01 19.54
C LYS A 30 -1.97 -12.07 18.46
N PRO A 31 -1.11 -11.05 18.33
CA PRO A 31 0.05 -11.11 17.46
C PRO A 31 1.04 -12.18 17.94
N ILE A 32 1.38 -13.11 17.06
CA ILE A 32 2.35 -14.18 17.29
C ILE A 32 3.54 -13.94 16.37
N VAL A 33 4.77 -13.99 16.91
CA VAL A 33 5.99 -13.86 16.12
C VAL A 33 6.54 -15.25 15.80
N CYS A 34 6.67 -15.56 14.52
CA CYS A 34 7.29 -16.80 14.08
C CYS A 34 8.78 -16.80 14.45
N ARG A 35 9.21 -17.80 15.22
CA ARG A 35 10.63 -17.94 15.59
C ARG A 35 11.55 -18.22 14.39
N LYS A 36 11.03 -18.82 13.31
CA LYS A 36 11.83 -19.20 12.14
C LYS A 36 12.11 -18.03 11.20
N CYS A 37 11.08 -17.23 10.87
CA CYS A 37 11.21 -16.13 9.90
C CYS A 37 11.13 -14.73 10.52
N GLY A 38 10.82 -14.61 11.82
CA GLY A 38 10.60 -13.32 12.49
C GLY A 38 9.32 -12.58 12.07
N GLY A 39 8.51 -13.16 11.18
CA GLY A 39 7.24 -12.57 10.75
C GLY A 39 6.18 -12.62 11.87
N SER A 40 5.41 -11.54 12.02
CA SER A 40 4.24 -11.51 12.90
C SER A 40 2.97 -11.92 12.16
N PHE A 41 2.13 -12.72 12.78
CA PHE A 41 0.84 -13.14 12.25
C PHE A 41 -0.17 -13.29 13.39
N THR A 42 -1.46 -13.26 13.07
CA THR A 42 -2.56 -13.53 14.01
C THR A 42 -3.24 -14.80 13.60
N VAL A 43 -3.78 -15.53 14.57
CA VAL A 43 -4.57 -16.71 14.30
C VAL A 43 -6.05 -16.32 14.35
N GLY A 44 -6.73 -16.52 13.24
CA GLY A 44 -8.19 -16.36 13.13
C GLY A 44 -8.88 -17.69 12.95
N TRP A 45 -10.17 -17.72 13.27
CA TRP A 45 -11.06 -18.82 12.88
C TRP A 45 -11.60 -18.54 11.49
N THR A 46 -11.45 -19.51 10.58
CA THR A 46 -12.16 -19.50 9.30
C THR A 46 -13.05 -20.73 9.22
N LYS A 47 -14.22 -20.61 8.60
CA LYS A 47 -15.03 -21.77 8.23
C LYS A 47 -14.58 -22.23 6.85
N SER A 48 -14.18 -23.50 6.76
CA SER A 48 -13.98 -24.14 5.48
C SER A 48 -15.30 -24.09 4.70
N PRO A 49 -15.33 -23.50 3.48
CA PRO A 49 -16.58 -23.37 2.73
C PRO A 49 -17.12 -24.73 2.27
N TYR A 50 -16.26 -25.73 2.12
CA TYR A 50 -16.65 -27.08 1.68
C TYR A 50 -17.20 -27.95 2.81
N SER A 51 -16.56 -27.92 3.98
CA SER A 51 -16.91 -28.82 5.08
C SER A 51 -17.78 -28.16 6.15
N GLY A 52 -17.93 -26.84 6.12
CA GLY A 52 -18.56 -26.06 7.19
C GLY A 52 -17.79 -26.08 8.53
N LYS A 53 -16.68 -26.84 8.61
CA LYS A 53 -15.87 -26.97 9.82
C LYS A 53 -15.00 -25.74 10.02
N SER A 54 -14.96 -25.25 11.26
CA SER A 54 -14.05 -24.17 11.65
C SER A 54 -12.63 -24.69 11.75
N SER A 55 -11.69 -24.05 11.06
CA SER A 55 -10.25 -24.30 11.16
C SER A 55 -9.52 -23.02 11.57
N ALA A 56 -8.42 -23.19 12.30
CA ALA A 56 -7.55 -22.09 12.67
C ALA A 56 -6.60 -21.79 11.51
N VAL A 57 -6.53 -20.53 11.07
CA VAL A 57 -5.66 -20.09 9.98
C VAL A 57 -4.79 -18.92 10.42
N ALA A 58 -3.51 -18.98 10.06
CA ALA A 58 -2.59 -17.87 10.23
C ALA A 58 -2.90 -16.78 9.20
N VAL A 59 -3.36 -15.64 9.69
CA VAL A 59 -3.52 -14.42 8.90
C VAL A 59 -2.25 -13.61 9.10
N PRO A 60 -1.45 -13.37 8.05
CA PRO A 60 -0.32 -12.46 8.17
C PRO A 60 -0.88 -11.11 8.62
N LEU A 61 -0.38 -10.56 9.73
CA LEU A 61 -0.61 -9.15 9.95
C LEU A 61 0.12 -8.48 8.80
N ALA A 62 -0.63 -7.86 7.90
CA ALA A 62 -0.07 -6.81 7.09
C ALA A 62 0.72 -5.96 8.08
N LYS A 63 2.05 -5.87 7.89
CA LYS A 63 2.83 -4.88 8.61
C LYS A 63 2.12 -3.58 8.28
N LYS A 64 1.23 -3.12 9.17
CA LYS A 64 0.63 -1.80 9.16
C LYS A 64 1.84 -0.95 9.00
N GLN A 65 2.08 -0.46 7.79
CA GLN A 65 3.40 0.00 7.35
C GLN A 65 3.89 0.90 8.46
N ALA A 66 4.75 0.35 9.33
CA ALA A 66 5.26 1.08 10.46
C ALA A 66 6.11 2.08 9.74
N ALA A 67 5.59 3.31 9.64
CA ALA A 67 5.96 4.35 8.71
C ALA A 67 7.37 4.10 8.20
N ALA A 68 7.46 3.57 6.97
CA ALA A 68 8.63 2.92 6.38
C ALA A 68 9.91 3.26 7.13
N THR A 69 10.36 2.40 8.05
CA THR A 69 11.62 2.62 8.76
C THR A 69 12.72 2.66 7.70
N PRO A 70 13.30 3.83 7.44
CA PRO A 70 14.06 4.05 6.22
C PRO A 70 15.53 3.61 6.37
N PHE A 71 15.94 3.11 7.54
CA PHE A 71 17.34 2.86 7.84
C PHE A 71 17.82 1.54 7.27
N ILE A 72 18.91 1.60 6.50
CA ILE A 72 19.63 0.42 6.01
C ILE A 72 20.96 0.38 6.76
N LEU A 73 21.23 -0.73 7.44
CA LEU A 73 22.56 -0.99 7.99
C LEU A 73 23.43 -1.56 6.86
N VAL A 74 24.59 -0.95 6.66
CA VAL A 74 25.56 -1.33 5.63
C VAL A 74 26.89 -1.68 6.29
N CYS A 75 27.44 -2.84 5.94
CA CYS A 75 28.78 -3.23 6.31
C CYS A 75 29.76 -2.93 5.17
N ALA A 76 31.01 -2.61 5.51
CA ALA A 76 32.10 -2.45 4.55
C ALA A 76 32.37 -3.70 3.68
N CYS A 77 31.94 -4.90 4.11
CA CYS A 77 32.03 -6.11 3.31
C CYS A 77 30.92 -6.25 2.25
N GLY A 78 30.04 -5.25 2.11
CA GLY A 78 28.92 -5.25 1.16
C GLY A 78 27.59 -5.81 1.71
N TYR A 79 27.57 -6.38 2.92
CA TYR A 79 26.34 -6.87 3.53
C TYR A 79 25.40 -5.71 3.91
N ARG A 80 24.13 -5.79 3.51
CA ARG A 80 23.09 -4.79 3.77
C ARG A 80 21.87 -5.44 4.42
N ARG A 81 21.29 -4.80 5.43
CA ARG A 81 20.00 -5.22 6.01
C ARG A 81 19.13 -4.04 6.42
N PRO A 82 17.80 -4.15 6.34
CA PRO A 82 16.91 -3.16 6.94
C PRO A 82 17.05 -3.18 8.46
N ALA A 83 16.94 -2.01 9.09
CA ALA A 83 17.05 -1.85 10.53
C ALA A 83 15.90 -1.02 11.09
N GLY A 84 15.44 -1.42 12.28
CA GLY A 84 14.50 -0.60 13.07
C GLY A 84 15.18 0.64 13.65
N THR A 85 14.40 1.60 14.13
CA THR A 85 14.92 2.81 14.82
C THR A 85 15.78 2.48 16.03
N ALA A 86 15.39 1.48 16.84
CA ALA A 86 16.15 1.03 18.00
C ALA A 86 17.46 0.31 17.61
N GLU A 87 17.49 -0.38 16.48
CA GLU A 87 18.72 -0.97 15.98
C GLU A 87 19.63 0.10 15.39
N ALA A 88 19.09 1.13 14.74
CA ALA A 88 19.86 2.20 14.14
C ALA A 88 20.68 3.04 15.16
N THR A 89 20.32 3.01 16.44
CA THR A 89 21.09 3.66 17.51
C THR A 89 22.13 2.74 18.16
N GLY A 90 22.13 1.44 17.83
CA GLY A 90 23.01 0.44 18.42
C GLY A 90 24.28 0.16 17.61
N HIS A 91 25.32 -0.34 18.30
CA HIS A 91 26.55 -0.84 17.68
C HIS A 91 26.31 -2.24 17.08
N ASN A 92 25.70 -2.29 15.90
CA ASN A 92 25.43 -3.54 15.20
C ASN A 92 26.70 -4.08 14.56
N ARG A 93 26.95 -5.39 14.69
CA ARG A 93 28.02 -6.09 13.98
C ARG A 93 27.47 -6.87 12.80
N CYS A 94 28.23 -6.88 11.71
CA CYS A 94 27.89 -7.63 10.51
C CYS A 94 27.98 -9.14 10.78
N PRO A 95 26.97 -9.94 10.41
CA PRO A 95 27.02 -11.39 10.59
C PRO A 95 28.08 -12.06 9.71
N GLY A 96 28.48 -11.44 8.60
CA GLY A 96 29.48 -12.01 7.69
C GLY A 96 30.93 -11.82 8.15
N CYS A 97 31.31 -10.60 8.57
CA CYS A 97 32.71 -10.27 8.89
C CYS A 97 32.94 -9.71 10.30
N GLY A 98 31.90 -9.62 11.14
CA GLY A 98 32.00 -9.13 12.52
C GLY A 98 32.28 -7.63 12.70
N LYS A 99 32.52 -6.88 11.60
CA LYS A 99 32.77 -5.43 11.63
C LYS A 99 31.49 -4.65 11.95
N VAL A 100 31.64 -3.48 12.57
CA VAL A 100 30.51 -2.59 12.89
C VAL A 100 29.83 -2.12 11.60
N MET A 101 28.50 -2.15 11.59
CA MET A 101 27.67 -1.68 10.49
C MET A 101 27.33 -0.20 10.67
N ILE A 102 27.30 0.54 9.56
CA ILE A 102 26.96 1.96 9.52
C ILE A 102 25.50 2.10 9.09
N VAL A 103 24.76 3.00 9.74
CA VAL A 103 23.40 3.34 9.32
C VAL A 103 23.44 4.29 8.13
N GLU A 104 23.01 3.81 6.98
CA GLU A 104 22.76 4.64 5.81
C GLU A 104 21.35 5.25 5.96
N LYS A 105 21.30 6.56 6.19
CA LYS A 105 20.05 7.32 6.08
C LYS A 105 19.79 7.51 4.59
N PRO A 106 18.67 7.04 4.03
CA PRO A 106 18.38 7.27 2.63
C PRO A 106 18.32 8.77 2.43
N ALA A 107 18.97 9.24 1.36
CA ALA A 107 18.95 10.63 0.99
C ALA A 107 17.49 11.08 0.93
N THR A 108 17.11 11.99 1.84
CA THR A 108 15.83 12.68 1.72
C THR A 108 15.83 13.33 0.34
N PRO A 109 14.86 13.03 -0.54
CA PRO A 109 14.80 13.66 -1.84
C PRO A 109 14.82 15.17 -1.61
N LYS A 110 15.93 15.79 -2.03
CA LYS A 110 16.14 17.23 -1.88
C LYS A 110 15.08 17.88 -2.73
N ARG A 111 14.02 18.38 -2.09
CA ARG A 111 12.98 19.16 -2.75
C ARG A 111 13.70 20.32 -3.44
N ASP A 112 13.66 20.34 -4.78
CA ASP A 112 14.28 21.39 -5.59
C ASP A 112 13.68 22.73 -5.18
N ASN A 113 14.44 23.47 -4.36
CA ASN A 113 14.08 24.82 -3.94
C ASN A 113 14.65 25.78 -5.00
N GLY A 114 14.06 25.74 -6.18
CA GLY A 114 14.36 26.63 -7.28
C GLY A 114 13.74 28.01 -7.05
N THR A 115 14.43 28.87 -6.30
CA THR A 115 14.54 30.33 -6.54
C THR A 115 15.48 30.96 -5.52
N LYS A 116 16.78 30.92 -5.80
CA LYS A 116 17.74 31.86 -5.20
C LYS A 116 17.46 33.25 -5.78
N ARG A 117 16.87 34.14 -4.98
CA ARG A 117 17.04 35.59 -5.19
C ARG A 117 18.42 35.97 -4.67
N VAL A 118 19.20 36.60 -5.53
CA VAL A 118 20.44 37.29 -5.20
C VAL A 118 20.07 38.51 -4.36
N SER A 119 20.66 38.64 -3.18
CA SER A 119 20.65 39.87 -2.40
C SER A 119 22.10 40.29 -2.15
N LEU A 120 22.43 41.49 -2.62
CA LEU A 120 23.71 42.16 -2.44
C LEU A 120 23.95 42.50 -0.94
N PRO A 121 25.22 42.69 -0.53
CA PRO A 121 25.55 42.95 0.86
C PRO A 121 25.17 44.38 1.24
N THR A 122 24.38 44.53 2.30
CA THR A 122 24.18 45.82 2.97
C THR A 122 24.67 45.70 4.40
N THR A 123 25.85 46.29 4.62
CA THR A 123 26.41 46.68 5.91
C THR A 123 25.38 47.51 6.68
N SER A 124 25.01 47.13 7.91
CA SER A 124 25.02 48.01 9.10
C SER A 124 24.24 47.45 10.30
N ARG A 125 24.92 47.57 11.45
CA ARG A 125 24.42 47.84 12.81
C ARG A 125 23.31 46.98 13.43
N THR A 126 23.76 46.19 14.40
CA THR A 126 23.04 45.72 15.59
C THR A 126 22.32 46.85 16.34
N PRO A 127 21.05 46.63 16.74
CA PRO A 127 20.55 47.17 18.00
C PRO A 127 20.04 46.06 18.94
N THR A 128 20.30 46.31 20.21
CA THR A 128 19.95 45.58 21.44
C THR A 128 18.45 45.21 21.54
N PRO A 129 18.09 44.04 22.07
CA PRO A 129 16.68 43.65 22.22
C PRO A 129 16.04 44.33 23.44
N ALA A 130 14.90 44.99 23.22
CA ALA A 130 14.01 45.47 24.28
C ALA A 130 13.17 44.31 24.88
N PRO A 131 12.73 44.41 26.15
CA PRO A 131 11.98 43.35 26.81
C PRO A 131 10.54 43.28 26.29
N LEU A 132 10.09 42.09 25.91
CA LEU A 132 8.70 41.82 25.53
C LEU A 132 7.77 41.94 26.75
N PRO A 133 6.61 42.61 26.64
CA PRO A 133 5.63 42.66 27.72
C PRO A 133 4.89 41.32 27.86
N ALA A 134 4.62 40.97 29.12
CA ALA A 134 3.88 39.78 29.52
C ALA A 134 2.51 39.69 28.85
N VAL A 135 2.24 38.55 28.20
CA VAL A 135 0.91 38.19 27.70
C VAL A 135 0.09 37.68 28.90
N PRO A 136 -1.08 38.26 29.21
CA PRO A 136 -1.90 37.78 30.31
C PRO A 136 -2.53 36.43 29.97
N ALA A 137 -2.17 35.42 30.75
CA ALA A 137 -2.87 34.15 30.83
C ALA A 137 -4.23 34.37 31.51
N SER A 138 -5.28 34.56 30.73
CA SER A 138 -6.66 34.51 31.21
C SER A 138 -7.58 34.14 30.05
N SER A 139 -7.93 32.85 29.96
CA SER A 139 -9.11 32.41 29.21
C SER A 139 -9.84 31.36 30.03
N VAL A 140 -10.77 31.89 30.82
CA VAL A 140 -12.07 31.35 31.25
C VAL A 140 -12.39 29.95 30.71
N ALA A 141 -12.65 29.03 31.64
CA ALA A 141 -13.22 27.71 31.40
C ALA A 141 -14.70 27.82 30.98
N GLY A 142 -14.95 28.36 29.78
CA GLY A 142 -16.22 28.21 29.08
C GLY A 142 -16.21 26.89 28.33
N SER A 143 -17.09 25.96 28.67
CA SER A 143 -17.25 24.67 27.99
C SER A 143 -17.94 24.85 26.63
N ASP A 144 -17.38 25.69 25.75
CA ASP A 144 -17.93 25.90 24.43
C ASP A 144 -17.69 24.67 23.55
N VAL A 145 -18.79 24.12 23.06
CA VAL A 145 -18.78 22.97 22.15
C VAL A 145 -18.22 23.44 20.82
N ARG A 146 -17.06 22.91 20.42
CA ARG A 146 -16.49 23.23 19.11
C ARG A 146 -17.16 22.38 18.02
N VAL A 147 -17.71 23.05 17.01
CA VAL A 147 -18.28 22.40 15.84
C VAL A 147 -17.19 22.16 14.79
N ILE A 148 -16.99 20.92 14.37
CA ILE A 148 -16.05 20.52 13.31
C ILE A 148 -16.86 19.99 12.13
N ARG A 149 -16.67 20.58 10.95
CA ARG A 149 -17.36 20.14 9.73
C ARG A 149 -16.49 19.17 8.94
N ILE A 150 -17.02 18.00 8.61
CA ILE A 150 -16.34 16.95 7.85
C ILE A 150 -16.96 16.76 6.47
N ASP A 151 -16.13 16.48 5.47
CA ASP A 151 -16.59 16.15 4.12
C ASP A 151 -17.12 14.71 4.08
N ALA A 152 -18.06 14.43 3.17
CA ALA A 152 -18.62 13.09 2.99
C ALA A 152 -17.51 12.05 2.73
N GLY A 153 -17.51 10.96 3.51
CA GLY A 153 -16.53 9.87 3.40
C GLY A 153 -15.31 9.99 4.32
N THR A 154 -15.12 11.12 5.02
CA THR A 154 -14.08 11.23 6.05
C THR A 154 -14.57 10.67 7.39
N GLN A 155 -13.82 9.74 7.98
CA GLN A 155 -14.16 9.06 9.24
C GLN A 155 -13.26 9.48 10.42
N THR A 156 -12.29 10.36 10.20
CA THR A 156 -11.32 10.75 11.24
C THR A 156 -11.26 12.25 11.39
N VAL A 157 -11.41 12.73 12.63
CA VAL A 157 -11.30 14.14 13.01
C VAL A 157 -10.15 14.33 13.97
N GLU A 158 -9.37 15.38 13.78
CA GLU A 158 -8.26 15.72 14.67
C GLU A 158 -8.71 16.76 15.70
N CYS A 159 -8.55 16.44 16.98
CA CYS A 159 -8.82 17.38 18.06
C CYS A 159 -7.69 18.43 18.15
N VAL A 160 -7.95 19.57 18.81
CA VAL A 160 -6.95 20.63 19.05
C VAL A 160 -5.73 20.12 19.82
N CYS A 161 -5.86 19.05 20.60
CA CYS A 161 -4.75 18.41 21.29
C CYS A 161 -3.91 17.48 20.41
N GLY A 162 -4.22 17.32 19.12
CA GLY A 162 -3.55 16.42 18.17
C GLY A 162 -4.06 14.97 18.15
N GLU A 163 -5.04 14.64 19.00
CA GLU A 163 -5.60 13.28 19.05
C GLU A 163 -6.56 13.04 17.88
N LYS A 164 -6.41 11.91 17.18
CA LYS A 164 -7.27 11.53 16.06
C LYS A 164 -8.44 10.68 16.55
N ILE A 165 -9.64 11.19 16.38
CA ILE A 165 -10.88 10.57 16.81
C ILE A 165 -11.58 9.98 15.59
N LEU A 166 -11.97 8.71 15.70
CA LEU A 166 -12.76 8.05 14.67
C LEU A 166 -14.24 8.39 14.90
N VAL A 167 -14.86 9.04 13.92
CA VAL A 167 -16.24 9.48 13.94
C VAL A 167 -17.08 8.44 13.20
N LEU A 168 -17.96 7.76 13.94
CA LEU A 168 -18.95 6.85 13.37
C LEU A 168 -20.11 7.66 12.78
N ASN A 169 -20.76 7.16 11.74
CA ASN A 169 -21.91 7.85 11.13
C ASN A 169 -23.02 8.20 12.15
N GLN A 170 -23.20 7.38 13.19
CA GLN A 170 -24.18 7.61 14.26
C GLN A 170 -23.82 8.77 15.20
N SER A 171 -22.53 9.15 15.26
CA SER A 171 -22.04 10.23 16.12
C SER A 171 -22.05 11.61 15.45
N ILE A 172 -22.41 11.68 14.16
CA ILE A 172 -22.56 12.95 13.44
C ILE A 172 -23.77 13.70 14.02
N GLY A 173 -23.56 14.97 14.39
CA GLY A 173 -24.54 15.82 15.07
C GLY A 173 -24.59 15.63 16.59
N GLN A 174 -23.92 14.62 17.15
CA GLN A 174 -23.81 14.42 18.60
C GLN A 174 -22.58 15.13 19.17
N VAL A 175 -22.66 15.53 20.44
CA VAL A 175 -21.53 16.10 21.18
C VAL A 175 -20.73 14.96 21.80
N MET A 176 -19.48 14.81 21.41
CA MET A 176 -18.55 13.81 21.93
C MET A 176 -17.39 14.47 22.67
N SER A 177 -16.83 13.77 23.66
CA SER A 177 -15.67 14.27 24.40
C SER A 177 -14.39 13.68 23.83
N CYS A 178 -13.40 14.53 23.54
CA CYS A 178 -12.08 14.07 23.10
C CYS A 178 -11.42 13.22 24.20
N PRO A 179 -10.93 12.00 23.91
CA PRO A 179 -10.30 11.15 24.92
C PRO A 179 -8.97 11.73 25.45
N GLY A 180 -8.27 12.55 24.64
CA GLY A 180 -7.00 13.15 25.04
C GLY A 180 -7.12 14.37 25.95
N CYS A 181 -8.09 15.26 25.70
CA CYS A 181 -8.20 16.53 26.43
C CYS A 181 -9.58 16.82 27.03
N SER A 182 -10.51 15.87 26.97
CA SER A 182 -11.89 15.97 27.48
C SER A 182 -12.72 17.14 26.95
N ARG A 183 -12.27 17.82 25.89
CA ARG A 183 -13.04 18.90 25.24
C ARG A 183 -14.23 18.33 24.49
N LYS A 184 -15.37 19.02 24.60
CA LYS A 184 -16.61 18.69 23.88
C LYS A 184 -16.51 19.16 22.43
N LEU A 185 -16.71 18.22 21.50
CA LEU A 185 -16.68 18.42 20.06
C LEU A 185 -18.02 18.00 19.49
N LYS A 186 -18.58 18.77 18.56
CA LYS A 186 -19.73 18.38 17.75
C LYS A 186 -19.28 18.23 16.31
N VAL A 187 -19.48 17.07 15.71
CA VAL A 187 -19.06 16.82 14.33
C VAL A 187 -20.27 16.92 13.41
N ASP A 188 -20.28 17.91 12.52
CA ASP A 188 -21.35 18.10 11.55
C ASP A 188 -20.89 17.69 10.15
N ARG A 189 -21.79 17.09 9.38
CA ARG A 189 -21.50 16.79 7.97
C ARG A 189 -21.61 18.07 7.16
N ARG A 190 -20.62 18.35 6.32
CA ARG A 190 -20.71 19.47 5.39
C ARG A 190 -21.80 19.15 4.37
N GLU A 191 -22.88 19.93 4.36
CA GLU A 191 -23.89 19.84 3.32
C GLU A 191 -23.30 20.31 2.00
N SER A 192 -23.37 19.44 0.98
CA SER A 192 -22.81 19.68 -0.35
C SER A 192 -23.50 20.81 -1.13
N SER A 193 -24.50 21.47 -0.54
CA SER A 193 -25.38 22.46 -1.20
C SER A 193 -25.07 23.92 -0.88
N SER A 194 -24.15 24.26 0.04
CA SER A 194 -23.85 25.66 0.38
C SER A 194 -22.44 26.12 -0.05
N SER A 195 -22.23 26.26 -1.36
CA SER A 195 -21.11 27.05 -1.91
C SER A 195 -21.61 28.42 -2.35
N THR A 196 -21.97 29.27 -1.39
CA THR A 196 -22.19 30.70 -1.64
C THR A 196 -21.61 31.48 -0.47
N TRP A 197 -20.29 31.68 -0.49
CA TRP A 197 -19.63 32.67 0.36
C TRP A 197 -19.39 33.94 -0.46
N PRO A 198 -19.54 35.15 0.11
CA PRO A 198 -19.18 36.39 -0.56
C PRO A 198 -17.66 36.41 -0.76
N ARG A 199 -17.25 36.52 -2.03
CA ARG A 199 -15.86 36.48 -2.48
C ARG A 199 -15.23 37.85 -2.24
N VAL A 200 -14.48 38.02 -1.14
CA VAL A 200 -13.49 39.09 -1.03
C VAL A 200 -12.27 38.66 -1.85
N SER A 201 -12.06 39.32 -2.98
CA SER A 201 -10.99 39.05 -3.93
C SER A 201 -9.63 39.52 -3.39
N LEU A 202 -8.75 38.57 -3.05
CA LEU A 202 -7.30 38.78 -2.97
C LEU A 202 -6.64 38.10 -4.19
N PRO A 203 -5.76 38.78 -4.94
CA PRO A 203 -5.14 38.20 -6.13
C PRO A 203 -3.96 37.30 -5.74
N GLY A 204 -3.99 36.06 -6.24
CA GLY A 204 -2.76 35.28 -6.47
C GLY A 204 -2.43 34.20 -5.44
N SER A 205 -3.17 33.09 -5.44
CA SER A 205 -2.54 31.76 -5.36
C SER A 205 -3.48 30.71 -5.92
N LYS A 206 -3.08 30.05 -7.01
CA LYS A 206 -3.77 28.86 -7.52
C LYS A 206 -3.12 27.66 -6.85
N THR A 207 -3.81 27.07 -5.87
CA THR A 207 -3.50 25.72 -5.40
C THR A 207 -3.99 24.74 -6.47
N PRO A 208 -3.12 23.94 -7.12
CA PRO A 208 -3.58 22.99 -8.11
C PRO A 208 -4.35 21.86 -7.44
N THR A 209 -5.59 21.66 -7.88
CA THR A 209 -6.40 20.47 -7.59
C THR A 209 -5.63 19.21 -8.00
N PRO A 210 -5.57 18.14 -7.19
CA PRO A 210 -4.88 16.91 -7.57
C PRO A 210 -5.60 16.25 -8.75
N THR A 211 -5.03 16.40 -9.94
CA THR A 211 -5.50 15.73 -11.15
C THR A 211 -5.25 14.22 -11.02
N PRO A 212 -6.22 13.35 -11.36
CA PRO A 212 -6.02 11.90 -11.36
C PRO A 212 -4.82 11.55 -12.28
N GLY A 213 -3.76 10.98 -11.71
CA GLY A 213 -2.51 10.71 -12.41
C GLY A 213 -2.57 9.49 -13.33
N LEU A 214 -1.84 9.54 -14.44
CA LEU A 214 -1.58 8.38 -15.29
C LEU A 214 -0.49 7.51 -14.63
N PHE A 215 -0.71 6.21 -14.53
CA PHE A 215 0.28 5.28 -13.97
C PHE A 215 0.81 4.33 -15.04
N CYS A 216 2.13 4.13 -15.06
CA CYS A 216 2.77 3.10 -15.87
C CYS A 216 2.50 1.70 -15.29
N ARG A 217 2.72 0.64 -16.08
CA ARG A 217 2.60 -0.76 -15.63
C ARG A 217 3.51 -1.11 -14.44
N CYS A 218 4.63 -0.40 -14.30
CA CYS A 218 5.53 -0.53 -13.15
C CYS A 218 5.03 0.18 -11.88
N GLY A 219 3.88 0.87 -11.93
CA GLY A 219 3.30 1.62 -10.81
C GLY A 219 3.79 3.06 -10.66
N GLN A 220 4.73 3.51 -11.49
CA GLN A 220 5.25 4.88 -11.43
C GLN A 220 4.28 5.87 -12.11
N GLY A 221 4.07 7.03 -11.49
CA GLY A 221 3.28 8.12 -12.07
C GLY A 221 3.97 8.72 -13.29
N VAL A 222 3.18 9.05 -14.33
CA VAL A 222 3.65 9.65 -15.58
C VAL A 222 2.85 10.92 -15.84
N ASP A 223 3.53 11.95 -16.34
CA ASP A 223 2.91 13.24 -16.64
C ASP A 223 1.95 13.12 -17.84
N ILE A 224 0.68 13.44 -17.60
CA ILE A 224 -0.39 13.39 -18.62
C ILE A 224 -0.12 14.37 -19.76
N ALA A 225 0.40 15.57 -19.46
CA ALA A 225 0.67 16.58 -20.48
C ALA A 225 1.72 16.06 -21.46
N GLN A 226 2.73 15.35 -20.98
CA GLN A 226 3.76 14.73 -21.80
C GLN A 226 3.22 13.53 -22.59
N ALA A 227 2.37 12.70 -21.98
CA ALA A 227 1.75 11.53 -22.63
C ALA A 227 0.75 11.91 -23.74
N MET A 228 0.20 13.12 -23.69
CA MET A 228 -0.70 13.69 -24.71
C MET A 228 0.04 14.28 -25.92
N THR A 229 1.37 14.42 -25.86
CA THR A 229 2.17 14.85 -27.02
C THR A 229 2.31 13.72 -28.04
N SER A 230 2.52 14.05 -29.32
CA SER A 230 2.69 13.08 -30.41
C SER A 230 3.86 12.11 -30.22
N LYS A 231 4.80 12.42 -29.31
CA LYS A 231 5.97 11.59 -29.02
C LYS A 231 5.75 10.59 -27.85
N GLY A 232 4.66 10.73 -27.10
CA GLY A 232 4.41 9.95 -25.88
C GLY A 232 5.34 10.32 -24.72
N ALA A 233 5.08 9.75 -23.55
CA ALA A 233 5.92 9.88 -22.37
C ALA A 233 6.65 8.56 -22.08
N VAL A 234 7.96 8.61 -21.86
CA VAL A 234 8.75 7.43 -21.48
C VAL A 234 8.75 7.30 -19.96
N CYS A 235 8.33 6.16 -19.43
CA CYS A 235 8.41 5.90 -18.00
C CYS A 235 9.87 5.79 -17.55
N SER A 236 10.27 6.57 -16.54
CA SER A 236 11.66 6.61 -16.08
C SER A 236 12.12 5.33 -15.36
N ALA A 237 11.22 4.53 -14.77
CA ALA A 237 11.60 3.27 -14.14
C ALA A 237 11.79 2.12 -15.13
N CYS A 238 10.87 1.93 -16.08
CA CYS A 238 10.89 0.75 -16.97
C CYS A 238 11.31 1.05 -18.42
N GLY A 239 11.37 2.33 -18.81
CA GLY A 239 11.67 2.75 -20.18
C GLY A 239 10.53 2.52 -21.17
N GLU A 240 9.33 2.17 -20.71
CA GLU A 240 8.18 1.91 -21.57
C GLU A 240 7.56 3.24 -22.02
N THR A 241 7.31 3.38 -23.33
CA THR A 241 6.69 4.59 -23.90
C THR A 241 5.17 4.48 -23.80
N ILE A 242 4.53 5.48 -23.19
CA ILE A 242 3.08 5.58 -23.02
C ILE A 242 2.56 6.68 -23.94
N THR A 243 1.65 6.33 -24.84
CA THR A 243 0.95 7.28 -25.71
C THR A 243 -0.55 7.28 -25.38
N MET A 244 -1.21 8.43 -25.50
CA MET A 244 -2.66 8.50 -25.32
C MET A 244 -3.36 8.39 -26.68
N GLU A 245 -4.13 7.32 -26.87
CA GLU A 245 -4.89 7.08 -28.10
C GLU A 245 -6.34 7.55 -27.91
N LYS A 246 -6.84 8.37 -28.84
CA LYS A 246 -8.25 8.74 -28.93
C LYS A 246 -8.99 7.70 -29.76
N VAL A 247 -9.86 6.92 -29.12
CA VAL A 247 -10.71 5.92 -29.80
C VAL A 247 -12.11 6.48 -29.92
N ARG A 248 -12.61 6.61 -31.14
CA ARG A 248 -14.03 6.86 -31.38
C ARG A 248 -14.80 5.55 -31.20
N THR A 249 -15.74 5.56 -30.27
CA THR A 249 -16.70 4.46 -30.09
C THR A 249 -17.82 4.56 -31.13
N SER A 250 -18.57 3.46 -31.32
CA SER A 250 -19.75 3.40 -32.20
C SER A 250 -20.79 4.48 -31.87
N ASN A 251 -20.85 4.91 -30.62
CA ASN A 251 -21.79 5.93 -30.13
C ASN A 251 -21.29 7.37 -30.36
N LYS A 252 -20.29 7.59 -31.24
CA LYS A 252 -19.61 8.88 -31.48
C LYS A 252 -18.86 9.47 -30.28
N ASN A 253 -18.86 8.81 -29.12
CA ASN A 253 -18.06 9.23 -27.97
C ASN A 253 -16.58 8.93 -28.18
N THR A 254 -15.71 9.86 -27.81
CA THR A 254 -14.25 9.69 -27.89
C THR A 254 -13.70 9.31 -26.53
N ILE A 255 -13.12 8.11 -26.41
CA ILE A 255 -12.46 7.64 -25.20
C ILE A 255 -10.95 7.82 -25.39
N VAL A 256 -10.28 8.46 -24.44
CA VAL A 256 -8.81 8.54 -24.41
C VAL A 256 -8.29 7.38 -23.58
N ARG A 257 -7.54 6.46 -24.20
CA ARG A 257 -6.94 5.31 -23.51
C ARG A 257 -5.42 5.35 -23.61
N PRO A 258 -4.69 4.97 -22.54
CA PRO A 258 -3.25 4.79 -22.64
C PRO A 258 -2.92 3.56 -23.50
N ARG A 259 -2.03 3.73 -24.46
CA ARG A 259 -1.41 2.67 -25.25
C ARG A 259 0.06 2.56 -24.83
N PHE A 260 0.47 1.36 -24.45
CA PHE A 260 1.84 1.05 -24.05
C PHE A 260 2.59 0.54 -25.29
N GLY A 261 3.63 1.27 -25.68
CA GLY A 261 4.48 0.93 -26.82
C GLY A 261 5.50 -0.17 -26.49
N PRO A 262 6.12 -0.79 -27.52
CA PRO A 262 7.19 -1.76 -27.31
C PRO A 262 8.35 -1.11 -26.55
N LYS A 263 8.93 -1.86 -25.61
CA LYS A 263 10.13 -1.45 -24.89
C LYS A 263 11.25 -1.26 -25.94
N PRO A 264 11.92 -0.10 -26.00
CA PRO A 264 13.03 0.09 -26.92
C PRO A 264 14.09 -0.98 -26.63
N PRO A 265 14.74 -1.54 -27.68
CA PRO A 265 15.81 -2.50 -27.49
C PRO A 265 16.87 -1.90 -26.56
N PRO A 266 17.46 -2.69 -25.64
CA PRO A 266 18.52 -2.20 -24.80
C PRO A 266 19.62 -1.59 -25.69
N PRO A 267 20.22 -0.45 -25.29
CA PRO A 267 21.30 0.14 -26.06
C PRO A 267 22.37 -0.93 -26.30
N ALA A 268 22.81 -1.04 -27.56
CA ALA A 268 23.80 -2.03 -27.97
C ALA A 268 24.97 -1.99 -26.98
N ALA A 269 25.30 -3.15 -26.41
CA ALA A 269 26.38 -3.26 -25.45
C ALA A 269 27.64 -2.62 -26.06
N PRO A 270 28.38 -1.79 -25.30
CA PRO A 270 29.65 -1.25 -25.78
C PRO A 270 30.55 -2.41 -26.23
N PRO A 271 31.35 -2.22 -27.29
CA PRO A 271 32.20 -3.29 -27.83
C PRO A 271 33.05 -3.87 -26.69
N PRO A 272 33.13 -5.20 -26.58
CA PRO A 272 33.88 -5.83 -25.51
C PRO A 272 35.34 -5.34 -25.55
N PRO A 273 35.93 -4.94 -24.41
CA PRO A 273 37.35 -4.65 -24.35
C PRO A 273 38.14 -5.88 -24.82
N LYS A 274 39.16 -5.66 -25.66
CA LYS A 274 40.05 -6.71 -26.20
C LYS A 274 40.47 -7.66 -25.09
N ALA A 275 40.10 -8.94 -25.24
CA ALA A 275 40.37 -9.99 -24.29
C ALA A 275 41.88 -10.17 -24.08
N ALA A 276 42.29 -10.14 -22.81
CA ALA A 276 43.59 -10.64 -22.38
C ALA A 276 43.58 -12.18 -22.37
N ALA A 277 44.75 -12.76 -22.60
CA ALA A 277 45.02 -14.17 -22.89
C ALA A 277 44.42 -15.17 -21.87
N PRO A 278 44.05 -16.40 -22.33
CA PRO A 278 43.44 -17.43 -21.50
C PRO A 278 44.46 -18.09 -20.54
N LEU A 279 44.04 -18.31 -19.29
CA LEU A 279 44.68 -19.19 -18.31
C LEU A 279 44.13 -20.63 -18.43
N PRO A 280 44.91 -21.66 -18.05
CA PRO A 280 44.57 -23.06 -18.26
C PRO A 280 43.55 -23.63 -17.27
N GLU A 281 42.89 -24.67 -17.77
CA GLU A 281 41.87 -25.54 -17.17
C GLU A 281 42.24 -26.12 -15.80
N ALA A 282 41.24 -26.26 -14.92
CA ALA A 282 40.90 -27.54 -14.28
C ALA A 282 39.74 -27.40 -13.27
N ILE A 283 38.84 -28.39 -13.31
CA ILE A 283 38.28 -29.21 -12.22
C ILE A 283 36.82 -29.56 -12.57
N GLU A 284 36.65 -30.79 -13.05
CA GLU A 284 35.37 -31.46 -13.28
C GLU A 284 34.70 -31.79 -11.94
N LEU A 285 33.41 -31.43 -11.81
CA LEU A 285 32.54 -31.87 -10.72
C LEU A 285 31.62 -32.99 -11.22
N PRO A 286 31.36 -34.03 -10.40
CA PRO A 286 30.59 -35.18 -10.83
C PRO A 286 29.10 -34.87 -10.99
N THR A 287 28.56 -35.30 -12.12
CA THR A 287 27.15 -35.28 -12.50
C THR A 287 26.36 -36.24 -11.62
N ALA A 288 25.50 -35.72 -10.75
CA ALA A 288 24.53 -36.54 -10.03
C ALA A 288 23.33 -36.84 -10.95
N GLU A 289 23.14 -38.12 -11.27
CA GLU A 289 21.96 -38.63 -11.96
C GLU A 289 20.70 -38.36 -11.13
N PHE A 290 19.84 -37.50 -11.64
CA PHE A 290 18.53 -37.23 -11.07
C PHE A 290 17.50 -38.09 -11.81
N THR A 291 17.06 -39.17 -11.17
CA THR A 291 16.00 -40.05 -11.69
C THR A 291 14.67 -39.31 -11.65
N GLU A 292 14.11 -38.97 -12.82
CA GLU A 292 12.78 -38.37 -12.95
C GLU A 292 11.70 -39.37 -12.49
N PRO A 293 10.82 -39.01 -11.55
CA PRO A 293 9.66 -39.83 -11.24
C PRO A 293 8.64 -39.73 -12.38
N MET A 294 8.29 -40.88 -12.96
CA MET A 294 7.23 -41.03 -13.96
C MET A 294 5.96 -40.29 -13.50
N SER A 295 5.55 -39.32 -14.31
CA SER A 295 4.36 -38.52 -14.09
C SER A 295 3.13 -39.40 -14.26
N ALA A 296 2.35 -39.56 -13.19
CA ALA A 296 1.02 -40.13 -13.25
C ALA A 296 0.14 -39.35 -14.24
N PRO A 297 -0.80 -40.01 -14.95
CA PRO A 297 -1.69 -39.36 -15.90
C PRO A 297 -2.46 -38.22 -15.22
N TYR A 298 -2.34 -37.01 -15.78
CA TYR A 298 -3.06 -35.82 -15.34
C TYR A 298 -4.56 -36.08 -15.47
N ALA A 299 -5.21 -36.40 -14.35
CA ALA A 299 -6.65 -36.31 -14.25
C ALA A 299 -7.05 -34.84 -14.51
N PRO A 300 -8.11 -34.57 -15.30
CA PRO A 300 -8.59 -33.21 -15.53
C PRO A 300 -8.89 -32.59 -14.16
N ARG A 301 -8.16 -31.51 -13.82
CA ARG A 301 -8.42 -30.77 -12.60
C ARG A 301 -9.80 -30.16 -12.72
N ASP A 302 -10.72 -30.68 -11.92
CA ASP A 302 -12.04 -30.10 -11.73
C ASP A 302 -11.89 -28.60 -11.48
N LEU A 303 -12.73 -27.80 -12.14
CA LEU A 303 -12.77 -26.33 -12.01
C LEU A 303 -13.33 -25.95 -10.63
N SER A 304 -12.60 -26.29 -9.58
CA SER A 304 -12.90 -25.95 -8.20
C SER A 304 -12.81 -24.44 -8.02
N ASN A 305 -13.65 -23.89 -7.14
CA ASN A 305 -13.64 -22.49 -6.75
C ASN A 305 -12.20 -22.00 -6.46
N GLN A 306 -11.80 -20.91 -7.12
CA GLN A 306 -10.48 -20.32 -6.98
C GLN A 306 -10.56 -19.15 -6.00
N ALA A 307 -9.59 -19.07 -5.09
CA ALA A 307 -9.44 -17.91 -4.22
C ALA A 307 -8.84 -16.75 -5.02
N VAL A 308 -9.57 -15.65 -5.09
CA VAL A 308 -9.17 -14.40 -5.74
C VAL A 308 -9.00 -13.33 -4.68
N PHE A 309 -7.96 -12.51 -4.79
CA PHE A 309 -7.71 -11.43 -3.83
C PHE A 309 -8.25 -10.09 -4.35
N CYS A 310 -9.12 -9.46 -3.56
CA CYS A 310 -9.51 -8.08 -3.76
C CYS A 310 -8.30 -7.14 -3.49
N PRO A 311 -8.19 -5.95 -4.13
CA PRO A 311 -7.12 -4.99 -3.82
C PRO A 311 -7.02 -4.56 -2.35
N CYS A 312 -8.07 -4.73 -1.56
CA CYS A 312 -8.05 -4.48 -0.12
C CYS A 312 -7.40 -5.61 0.71
N GLY A 313 -7.07 -6.74 0.10
CA GLY A 313 -6.49 -7.93 0.74
C GLY A 313 -7.49 -9.03 1.10
N GLU A 314 -8.79 -8.79 0.95
CA GLU A 314 -9.83 -9.81 1.21
C GLU A 314 -9.78 -10.93 0.17
N ALA A 315 -9.87 -12.18 0.63
CA ALA A 315 -9.96 -13.34 -0.26
C ALA A 315 -11.42 -13.64 -0.59
N LEU A 316 -11.75 -13.67 -1.88
CA LEU A 316 -13.06 -14.01 -2.43
C LEU A 316 -12.99 -15.38 -3.07
N MET A 317 -13.96 -16.24 -2.78
CA MET A 317 -14.09 -17.53 -3.46
C MET A 317 -14.90 -17.31 -4.73
N VAL A 318 -14.31 -17.63 -5.87
CA VAL A 318 -14.92 -17.41 -7.18
C VAL A 318 -15.02 -18.75 -7.91
N GLY A 319 -16.24 -19.12 -8.29
CA GLY A 319 -16.53 -20.33 -9.04
C GLY A 319 -16.53 -20.11 -10.56
N PRO A 320 -16.60 -21.19 -11.35
CA PRO A 320 -16.80 -21.09 -12.80
C PRO A 320 -18.11 -20.40 -13.19
N ASP A 321 -19.13 -20.47 -12.33
CA ASP A 321 -20.43 -19.80 -12.53
C ASP A 321 -20.39 -18.28 -12.34
N ASP A 322 -19.29 -17.75 -11.81
CA ASP A 322 -19.08 -16.33 -11.61
C ASP A 322 -18.38 -15.65 -12.80
N VAL A 323 -17.94 -16.43 -13.79
CA VAL A 323 -17.32 -15.90 -15.01
C VAL A 323 -18.31 -15.00 -15.75
N GLY A 324 -17.87 -13.77 -16.05
CA GLY A 324 -18.70 -12.75 -16.69
C GLY A 324 -19.63 -11.99 -15.72
N LYS A 325 -19.61 -12.31 -14.42
CA LYS A 325 -20.33 -11.56 -13.38
C LYS A 325 -19.39 -10.56 -12.70
N ASN A 326 -20.01 -9.50 -12.18
CA ASN A 326 -19.35 -8.55 -11.30
C ASN A 326 -19.62 -8.97 -9.85
N ILE A 327 -18.57 -9.26 -9.09
CA ILE A 327 -18.64 -9.59 -7.68
C ILE A 327 -18.28 -8.34 -6.88
N GLN A 328 -19.04 -8.04 -5.82
CA GLN A 328 -18.69 -6.96 -4.91
C GLN A 328 -17.88 -7.50 -3.73
N CYS A 329 -16.73 -6.90 -3.44
CA CYS A 329 -15.98 -7.23 -2.23
C CYS A 329 -16.77 -6.76 -0.99
N PRO A 330 -17.06 -7.64 -0.02
CA PRO A 330 -17.84 -7.27 1.16
C PRO A 330 -17.09 -6.28 2.07
N THR A 331 -15.75 -6.28 2.04
CA THR A 331 -14.92 -5.46 2.94
C THR A 331 -14.77 -4.03 2.44
N CYS A 332 -14.55 -3.83 1.14
CA CYS A 332 -14.24 -2.50 0.59
C CYS A 332 -15.20 -2.02 -0.50
N LEU A 333 -16.25 -2.80 -0.79
CA LEU A 333 -17.32 -2.50 -1.75
C LEU A 333 -16.85 -2.24 -3.19
N ILE A 334 -15.62 -2.65 -3.52
CA ILE A 334 -15.09 -2.60 -4.88
C ILE A 334 -15.78 -3.67 -5.72
N LEU A 335 -16.24 -3.28 -6.90
CA LEU A 335 -16.75 -4.17 -7.93
C LEU A 335 -15.60 -4.79 -8.70
N ILE A 336 -15.70 -6.09 -8.89
CA ILE A 336 -14.65 -6.96 -9.39
C ILE A 336 -15.22 -7.78 -10.55
N ALA A 337 -14.67 -7.60 -11.74
CA ALA A 337 -14.97 -8.42 -12.91
C ALA A 337 -14.17 -9.73 -12.82
N VAL A 338 -14.86 -10.85 -13.08
CA VAL A 338 -14.23 -12.17 -13.20
C VAL A 338 -14.22 -12.59 -14.66
N ASP A 339 -13.03 -12.67 -15.24
CA ASP A 339 -12.81 -13.10 -16.62
C ASP A 339 -12.17 -14.49 -16.64
N ARG A 340 -12.54 -15.33 -17.62
CA ARG A 340 -11.86 -16.60 -17.87
C ARG A 340 -10.85 -16.42 -18.99
N ILE A 341 -9.58 -16.67 -18.70
CA ILE A 341 -8.49 -16.58 -19.68
C ILE A 341 -7.87 -17.95 -19.87
N ARG A 342 -7.52 -18.29 -21.12
CA ARG A 342 -6.70 -19.47 -21.40
C ARG A 342 -5.23 -19.10 -21.30
N ASP A 343 -4.47 -19.83 -20.51
CA ASP A 343 -3.01 -19.72 -20.49
C ASP A 343 -2.39 -20.30 -21.77
N MET A 344 -1.07 -20.15 -21.94
CA MET A 344 -0.35 -20.68 -23.11
C MET A 344 -0.38 -22.22 -23.20
N SER A 345 -0.71 -22.89 -22.09
CA SER A 345 -0.86 -24.35 -22.00
C SER A 345 -2.28 -24.81 -22.30
N GLY A 346 -3.21 -23.90 -22.62
CA GLY A 346 -4.62 -24.20 -22.88
C GLY A 346 -5.48 -24.37 -21.63
N ASN A 347 -4.91 -24.25 -20.42
CA ASN A 347 -5.67 -24.30 -19.18
C ASN A 347 -6.44 -22.99 -18.98
N SER A 348 -7.67 -23.09 -18.52
CA SER A 348 -8.44 -21.90 -18.16
C SER A 348 -8.11 -21.45 -16.74
N VAL A 349 -7.66 -20.21 -16.59
CA VAL A 349 -7.41 -19.53 -15.32
C VAL A 349 -8.41 -18.39 -15.17
N LEU A 350 -8.97 -18.22 -13.96
CA LEU A 350 -9.78 -17.05 -13.66
C LEU A 350 -8.85 -15.85 -13.44
N ARG A 351 -9.04 -14.80 -14.23
CA ARG A 351 -8.42 -13.50 -14.04
C ARG A 351 -9.43 -12.54 -13.48
N VAL A 352 -8.97 -11.73 -12.55
CA VAL A 352 -9.82 -10.75 -11.92
C VAL A 352 -9.32 -9.34 -12.18
N ARG A 353 -10.26 -8.42 -12.44
CA ARG A 353 -9.99 -7.00 -12.66
C ARG A 353 -10.92 -6.15 -11.79
N SER A 354 -10.35 -5.19 -11.07
CA SER A 354 -11.13 -4.18 -10.35
C SER A 354 -11.76 -3.20 -11.34
N ILE A 355 -13.07 -2.97 -11.23
CA ILE A 355 -13.81 -2.03 -12.07
C ILE A 355 -13.86 -0.65 -11.40
N GLY A 356 -14.00 -0.60 -10.07
CA GLY A 356 -14.10 0.64 -9.30
C GLY A 356 -14.84 0.43 -7.98
N LYS A 357 -14.99 1.48 -7.19
CA LYS A 357 -15.92 1.50 -6.05
C LYS A 357 -17.29 1.90 -6.56
N MET A 358 -18.32 1.22 -6.05
CA MET A 358 -19.68 1.70 -6.21
C MET A 358 -19.84 2.86 -5.23
N ASP A 359 -19.78 4.10 -5.72
CA ASP A 359 -20.08 5.26 -4.90
C ASP A 359 -21.61 5.28 -4.64
N GLU A 360 -22.03 5.53 -3.40
CA GLU A 360 -23.45 5.51 -2.98
C GLU A 360 -24.36 6.48 -3.77
N GLY A 361 -23.80 7.35 -4.62
CA GLY A 361 -24.53 8.29 -5.48
C GLY A 361 -24.56 7.91 -6.97
N ASP A 362 -23.76 6.94 -7.40
CA ASP A 362 -23.66 6.53 -8.80
C ASP A 362 -24.51 5.27 -9.01
N THR A 363 -25.79 5.48 -9.29
CA THR A 363 -26.70 4.41 -9.71
C THR A 363 -26.35 3.99 -11.14
N TRP A 364 -25.38 3.09 -11.29
CA TRP A 364 -25.19 2.39 -12.55
C TRP A 364 -26.34 1.39 -12.64
N SER A 365 -27.24 1.56 -13.61
CA SER A 365 -28.37 0.68 -13.78
C SER A 365 -27.87 -0.64 -14.38
N LEU A 366 -28.51 -1.77 -14.04
CA LEU A 366 -28.23 -3.07 -14.68
C LEU A 366 -28.34 -3.01 -16.22
N SER A 367 -29.03 -2.01 -16.77
CA SER A 367 -29.14 -1.71 -18.20
C SER A 367 -27.84 -1.19 -18.84
N ASP A 368 -26.92 -0.62 -18.07
CA ASP A 368 -25.65 -0.06 -18.58
C ASP A 368 -24.62 -1.16 -18.93
N PHE A 369 -24.96 -2.42 -18.69
CA PHE A 369 -24.08 -3.58 -18.84
C PHE A 369 -24.65 -4.67 -19.77
N LYS A 370 -25.65 -4.36 -20.60
CA LYS A 370 -26.15 -5.27 -21.65
C LYS A 370 -25.29 -5.22 -22.91
#